data_AF-A0A8D3C3H6-F1
#
_entry.id   AF-A0A8D3C3H6-F1
#
_cell.length_a   1.000
_cell.length_b   1.000
_cell.length_c   1.000
_cell.angle_alpha   90.00
_cell.angle_beta   90.00
_cell.angle_gamma   90.00
#
_symmetry.space_group_name_H-M   'P 1'
#
loop_
_entity.id
_entity.type
_entity.pdbx_description
1 polymer ?
#
loop_
_entity_poly.entity_id
_entity_poly.type
_entity_poly.pdbx_seq_one_letter_code
_entity_poly.pdbx_strand_id
1 'polypeptide(L)'
;TGPIDDKVAGDVIRTSLYLSSPLPGGVVTAGLAIYDTMQYISNPISTWCVGQAASIGSLLLAAGTKGMRHSLPNARIMVHQPTGSSSGQATDIAIHAKEIIKLKRQINQIFANHTGQPLETIEGLLERDHYMSPMEALDFGLIDRVLVHTPQAGQDEPEPVAAAALSSSPAPEQTPPRDKHRRFQQNIA
;
A
#
# COMPACT_ATOMS: atom_id res chain seq x y z
N THR A 1 -7.45 27.07 18.10
CA THR A 1 -6.41 27.45 17.12
C THR A 1 -5.40 28.36 17.81
N GLY A 2 -4.40 27.77 18.46
CA GLY A 2 -3.32 28.50 19.14
C GLY A 2 -2.06 28.60 18.28
N PRO A 3 -1.02 29.33 18.72
CA PRO A 3 0.23 29.49 17.98
C PRO A 3 0.96 28.15 17.84
N ILE A 4 1.60 27.93 16.69
CA ILE A 4 2.48 26.78 16.46
C ILE A 4 3.78 27.06 17.21
N ASP A 5 4.07 26.28 18.25
CA ASP A 5 5.33 26.31 19.02
C ASP A 5 6.09 24.98 18.88
N ASP A 6 7.32 24.92 19.40
CA ASP A 6 8.19 23.72 19.31
C ASP A 6 7.60 22.47 19.97
N LYS A 7 6.58 22.62 20.83
CA LYS A 7 5.86 21.51 21.45
C LYS A 7 4.78 20.97 20.51
N VAL A 8 4.07 21.86 19.81
CA VAL A 8 3.16 21.50 18.71
C VAL A 8 3.94 20.95 17.51
N ALA A 9 5.12 21.49 17.21
CA ALA A 9 6.04 20.94 16.23
C ALA A 9 6.57 19.58 16.67
N GLY A 10 6.91 19.39 17.96
CA GLY A 10 7.30 18.11 18.55
C GLY A 10 6.20 17.05 18.52
N ASP A 11 4.93 17.45 18.72
CA ASP A 11 3.77 16.57 18.64
C ASP A 11 3.41 16.20 17.19
N VAL A 12 3.67 17.09 16.22
CA VAL A 12 3.56 16.79 14.77
C VAL A 12 4.79 16.01 14.25
N ILE A 13 5.94 16.12 14.91
CA ILE A 13 7.18 15.33 14.69
C ILE A 13 7.17 14.01 15.49
N ARG A 14 6.03 13.64 16.10
CA ARG A 14 5.78 12.25 16.53
C ARG A 14 5.35 11.43 15.31
N THR A 15 6.36 11.19 14.47
CA THR A 15 6.43 10.62 13.11
C THR A 15 5.20 9.79 12.70
N SER A 16 4.10 10.48 12.40
CA SER A 16 2.90 9.87 11.81
C SER A 16 2.94 10.13 10.31
N LEU A 17 3.30 9.10 9.53
CA LEU A 17 3.32 9.21 8.08
C LEU A 17 1.89 8.97 7.55
N TYR A 18 1.20 10.05 7.19
CA TYR A 18 -0.10 10.00 6.54
C TYR A 18 0.07 9.74 5.05
N LEU A 19 -0.23 8.52 4.63
CA LEU A 19 -0.12 8.10 3.25
C LEU A 19 -1.49 8.24 2.59
N SER A 20 -1.63 9.29 1.77
CA SER A 20 -2.75 9.49 0.86
C SER A 20 -2.20 9.71 -0.56
N SER A 21 -2.69 8.95 -1.54
CA SER A 21 -2.28 9.07 -2.95
C SER A 21 -3.05 10.22 -3.64
N PRO A 22 -2.46 10.98 -4.59
CA PRO A 22 -1.84 10.44 -5.80
C PRO A 22 -0.36 10.85 -5.91
N LEU A 23 0.57 9.94 -5.59
CA LEU A 23 1.91 10.02 -6.17
C LEU A 23 1.80 9.39 -7.57
N PRO A 24 1.75 10.17 -8.66
CA PRO A 24 1.72 9.62 -10.01
C PRO A 24 3.02 8.84 -10.20
N GLY A 25 2.95 7.50 -10.25
CA GLY A 25 4.09 6.62 -10.55
C GLY A 25 5.41 7.10 -9.94
N GLY A 26 5.45 7.22 -8.61
CA GLY A 26 6.61 7.77 -7.91
C GLY A 26 7.90 7.04 -8.31
N VAL A 27 8.98 7.80 -8.48
CA VAL A 27 10.32 7.27 -8.70
C VAL A 27 10.59 6.25 -7.59
N VAL A 28 10.71 4.97 -7.95
CA VAL A 28 10.93 3.88 -6.98
C VAL A 28 12.08 4.22 -6.04
N THR A 29 13.13 4.84 -6.56
CA THR A 29 14.30 5.28 -5.79
C THR A 29 13.99 6.36 -4.76
N ALA A 30 13.06 7.29 -5.03
CA ALA A 30 12.66 8.31 -4.05
C ALA A 30 11.92 7.69 -2.87
N GLY A 31 11.03 6.72 -3.15
CA GLY A 31 10.37 5.98 -2.08
C GLY A 31 11.30 5.06 -1.31
N LEU A 32 12.28 4.45 -1.99
CA LEU A 32 13.34 3.70 -1.31
C LEU A 32 14.23 4.61 -0.44
N ALA A 33 14.47 5.87 -0.84
CA ALA A 33 15.17 6.82 0.01
C ALA A 33 14.38 7.16 1.29
N ILE A 34 13.05 7.34 1.18
CA ILE A 34 12.19 7.53 2.36
C ILE A 34 12.21 6.26 3.23
N TYR A 35 12.07 5.09 2.61
CA TYR A 35 12.15 3.80 3.29
C TYR A 35 13.46 3.67 4.08
N ASP A 36 14.60 3.91 3.44
CA ASP A 36 15.92 3.82 4.08
C ASP A 36 16.03 4.82 5.22
N THR A 37 15.50 6.04 5.05
CA THR A 37 15.44 7.04 6.13
C THR A 37 14.60 6.54 7.30
N MET A 38 13.43 5.94 7.03
CA MET A 38 12.56 5.36 8.05
C MET A 38 13.27 4.24 8.82
N GLN A 39 14.06 3.41 8.14
CA GLN A 39 14.80 2.33 8.80
C GLN A 39 16.09 2.82 9.51
N TYR A 40 16.65 3.95 9.07
CA TYR A 40 17.91 4.48 9.60
C TYR A 40 17.74 5.26 10.91
N ILE A 41 16.62 5.97 11.07
CA ILE A 41 16.37 6.74 12.29
C ILE A 41 16.02 5.81 13.47
N SER A 42 16.43 6.18 14.68
CA SER A 42 16.21 5.38 15.89
C SER A 42 14.80 5.53 16.48
N ASN A 43 14.08 6.60 16.10
CA ASN A 43 12.74 6.86 16.59
C ASN A 43 11.73 5.86 16.00
N PRO A 44 10.80 5.33 16.82
CA PRO A 44 9.71 4.51 16.30
C PRO A 44 8.80 5.34 15.38
N ILE A 45 8.38 4.76 14.26
CA ILE A 45 7.58 5.42 13.23
C ILE A 45 6.19 4.80 13.19
N SER A 46 5.17 5.64 13.36
CA SER A 46 3.79 5.25 13.19
C SER A 46 3.33 5.54 11.77
N THR A 47 2.73 4.57 11.10
CA THR A 47 2.22 4.74 9.74
C THR A 47 0.69 4.72 9.75
N TRP A 48 0.08 5.64 9.01
CA TRP A 48 -1.38 5.77 8.95
C TRP A 48 -1.86 5.78 7.51
N CYS A 49 -2.62 4.76 7.14
CA CYS A 49 -3.32 4.70 5.87
C CYS A 49 -4.69 5.39 5.99
N VAL A 50 -4.80 6.55 5.33
CA VAL A 50 -6.03 7.34 5.25
C VAL A 50 -6.42 7.47 3.78
N GLY A 51 -7.60 6.95 3.41
CA GLY A 51 -8.06 6.92 2.03
C GLY A 51 -7.38 5.83 1.20
N GLN A 52 -6.10 5.98 0.87
CA GLN A 52 -5.37 4.96 0.08
C GLN A 52 -3.86 4.98 0.27
N ALA A 53 -3.28 3.79 0.49
CA ALA A 53 -1.86 3.53 0.35
C ALA A 53 -1.63 2.57 -0.82
N ALA A 54 -1.03 3.04 -1.92
CA ALA A 54 -0.83 2.24 -3.12
C ALA A 54 0.60 2.28 -3.63
N SER A 55 1.06 1.18 -4.23
CA SER A 55 2.41 1.06 -4.78
C SER A 55 3.46 1.32 -3.70
N ILE A 56 4.34 2.30 -3.88
CA ILE A 56 5.34 2.67 -2.88
C ILE A 56 4.71 3.13 -1.57
N GLY A 57 3.48 3.68 -1.61
CA GLY A 57 2.74 4.04 -0.41
C GLY A 57 2.40 2.84 0.46
N SER A 58 2.01 1.69 -0.12
CA SER A 58 1.76 0.48 0.68
C SER A 58 3.05 -0.13 1.23
N LEU A 59 4.19 0.03 0.54
CA LEU A 59 5.50 -0.37 1.06
C LEU A 59 5.87 0.48 2.28
N LEU A 60 5.75 1.81 2.18
CA LEU A 60 6.03 2.71 3.30
C LEU A 60 5.09 2.48 4.48
N LEU A 61 3.81 2.17 4.21
CA LEU A 61 2.85 1.77 5.24
C LEU A 61 3.34 0.53 6.01
N ALA A 62 3.76 -0.50 5.29
CA ALA A 62 4.26 -1.75 5.87
C ALA A 62 5.60 -1.57 6.60
N ALA A 63 6.42 -0.59 6.19
CA ALA A 63 7.73 -0.28 6.75
C ALA A 63 7.73 0.49 8.07
N GLY A 64 6.54 0.86 8.58
CA GLY A 64 6.39 1.43 9.92
C GLY A 64 6.83 0.47 11.02
N THR A 65 7.08 0.99 12.22
CA THR A 65 7.45 0.15 13.36
C THR A 65 6.35 -0.86 13.64
N LYS A 66 6.72 -2.14 13.79
CA LYS A 66 5.78 -3.24 14.05
C LYS A 66 4.94 -2.94 15.31
N GLY A 67 3.62 -3.09 15.18
CA GLY A 67 2.62 -2.72 16.19
C GLY A 67 2.09 -1.28 16.04
N MET A 68 2.72 -0.44 15.22
CA MET A 68 2.40 0.98 15.01
C MET A 68 1.97 1.30 13.57
N ARG A 69 1.55 0.27 12.81
CA ARG A 69 1.05 0.41 11.43
C ARG A 69 -0.46 0.37 11.43
N HIS A 70 -1.09 1.47 11.03
CA HIS A 70 -2.51 1.72 11.20
C HIS A 70 -3.22 2.00 9.88
N SER A 71 -4.51 1.70 9.84
CA SER A 71 -5.40 2.07 8.74
C SER A 71 -6.78 2.46 9.27
N LEU A 72 -7.46 3.35 8.53
CA LEU A 72 -8.88 3.64 8.77
C LEU A 72 -9.77 2.63 8.03
N PRO A 73 -11.01 2.38 8.50
CA PRO A 73 -11.83 1.25 8.03
C PRO A 73 -12.21 1.29 6.55
N ASN A 74 -12.27 2.49 5.96
CA ASN A 74 -12.63 2.70 4.56
C ASN A 74 -11.43 2.94 3.64
N ALA A 75 -10.20 2.82 4.17
CA ALA A 75 -9.02 2.98 3.35
C ALA A 75 -8.83 1.78 2.41
N ARG A 76 -8.06 1.96 1.34
CA ARG A 76 -7.69 0.88 0.42
C ARG A 76 -6.18 0.74 0.31
N ILE A 77 -5.69 -0.48 0.35
CA ILE A 77 -4.27 -0.79 0.16
C ILE A 77 -4.12 -1.43 -1.22
N MET A 78 -3.16 -1.01 -2.02
CA MET A 78 -2.88 -1.64 -3.31
C MET A 78 -1.40 -1.92 -3.46
N VAL A 79 -1.06 -3.17 -3.78
CA VAL A 79 0.31 -3.58 -4.10
C VAL A 79 0.38 -4.01 -5.56
N HIS A 80 1.53 -3.78 -6.17
CA HIS A 80 1.83 -4.22 -7.54
C HIS A 80 3.35 -4.22 -7.73
N GLN A 81 3.82 -4.89 -8.79
CA GLN A 81 5.22 -4.90 -9.17
C GLN A 81 5.66 -3.51 -9.69
N PRO A 82 6.96 -3.16 -9.58
CA PRO A 82 7.47 -1.94 -10.20
C PRO A 82 7.29 -1.99 -11.72
N THR A 83 6.84 -0.88 -12.30
CA THR A 83 6.68 -0.72 -13.74
C THR A 83 7.75 0.20 -14.31
N GLY A 84 8.24 -0.11 -15.50
CA GLY A 84 9.20 0.73 -16.22
C GLY A 84 9.11 0.50 -17.72
N SER A 85 9.54 1.49 -18.50
CA SER A 85 9.64 1.39 -19.96
C SER A 85 11.06 1.75 -20.39
N SER A 86 11.54 1.12 -21.45
CA SER A 86 12.87 1.37 -22.02
C SER A 86 12.81 1.25 -23.53
N SER A 87 13.52 2.13 -24.23
CA SER A 87 13.66 2.13 -25.70
C SER A 87 15.10 2.51 -26.05
N GLY A 88 15.65 1.95 -27.13
CA GLY A 88 17.03 2.24 -27.53
C GLY A 88 17.66 1.06 -28.25
N GLN A 89 19.00 0.99 -28.21
CA GLN A 89 19.71 -0.16 -28.77
C GLN A 89 19.36 -1.43 -28.00
N ALA A 90 19.51 -2.60 -28.63
CA ALA A 90 19.24 -3.88 -27.97
C ALA A 90 20.00 -4.04 -26.63
N THR A 91 21.23 -3.52 -26.57
CA THR A 91 22.06 -3.50 -25.35
C THR A 91 21.42 -2.66 -24.25
N ASP A 92 20.94 -1.46 -24.56
CA ASP A 92 20.31 -0.56 -23.57
C ASP A 92 19.02 -1.18 -23.02
N ILE A 93 18.20 -1.75 -23.90
CA ILE A 93 16.98 -2.46 -23.51
C ILE A 93 17.32 -3.62 -22.56
N ALA A 94 18.35 -4.40 -22.86
CA ALA A 94 18.77 -5.50 -22.00
C ALA A 94 19.28 -5.02 -20.62
N ILE A 95 20.03 -3.91 -20.57
CA ILE A 95 20.49 -3.29 -19.32
C ILE A 95 19.31 -2.84 -18.46
N HIS A 96 18.35 -2.13 -19.04
CA HIS A 96 17.17 -1.66 -18.32
C HIS A 96 16.27 -2.80 -17.86
N ALA A 97 16.07 -3.83 -18.69
CA ALA A 97 15.33 -5.03 -18.31
C ALA A 97 15.97 -5.75 -17.11
N LYS A 98 17.30 -5.85 -17.08
CA LYS A 98 18.03 -6.45 -15.96
C LYS A 98 17.85 -5.62 -14.67
N GLU A 99 17.90 -4.30 -14.76
CA GLU A 99 17.74 -3.43 -13.60
C GLU A 99 16.33 -3.48 -13.02
N ILE A 100 15.28 -3.48 -13.84
CA ILE A 100 13.91 -3.57 -13.32
C ILE A 100 13.63 -4.93 -12.65
N ILE A 101 14.20 -6.03 -13.16
CA ILE A 101 14.11 -7.35 -12.52
C ILE A 101 14.80 -7.32 -11.14
N LYS A 102 15.95 -6.65 -11.03
CA LYS A 102 16.66 -6.47 -9.75
C LYS A 102 15.83 -5.65 -8.76
N LEU A 103 15.25 -4.53 -9.20
CA LEU A 103 14.37 -3.70 -8.38
C LEU A 103 13.12 -4.46 -7.91
N LYS A 104 12.49 -5.24 -8.80
CA LYS A 104 11.36 -6.11 -8.45
C LYS A 104 11.73 -7.06 -7.30
N ARG A 105 12.86 -7.76 -7.42
CA ARG A 105 13.33 -8.66 -6.35
C ARG A 105 13.60 -7.93 -5.04
N GLN A 106 14.22 -6.75 -5.09
CA GLN A 106 14.50 -5.94 -3.91
C GLN A 106 13.21 -5.52 -3.20
N ILE A 107 12.21 -5.03 -3.94
CA ILE A 107 10.90 -4.64 -3.39
C ILE A 107 10.20 -5.85 -2.77
N ASN A 108 10.19 -6.99 -3.44
CA ASN A 108 9.57 -8.21 -2.91
C ASN A 108 10.23 -8.65 -1.59
N GLN A 109 11.56 -8.55 -1.49
CA GLN A 109 12.26 -8.86 -0.26
C GLN A 109 11.88 -7.89 0.88
N ILE A 110 11.72 -6.60 0.59
CA ILE A 110 11.29 -5.61 1.59
C ILE A 110 9.88 -5.95 2.10
N PHE A 111 8.94 -6.26 1.21
CA PHE A 111 7.60 -6.68 1.60
C PHE A 111 7.63 -7.97 2.43
N ALA A 112 8.39 -8.99 2.02
CA ALA A 112 8.53 -10.23 2.78
C ALA A 112 9.05 -9.97 4.21
N ASN A 113 10.05 -9.09 4.35
CA ASN A 113 10.63 -8.75 5.64
C ASN A 113 9.61 -8.07 6.58
N HIS A 114 8.81 -7.13 6.08
CA HIS A 114 7.85 -6.36 6.90
C HIS A 114 6.52 -7.07 7.14
N THR A 115 6.11 -7.96 6.24
CA THR A 115 4.86 -8.74 6.39
C THR A 115 5.08 -10.06 7.13
N GLY A 116 6.30 -10.61 7.09
CA GLY A 116 6.60 -11.95 7.59
C GLY A 116 6.13 -13.07 6.65
N GLN A 117 5.63 -12.73 5.46
CA GLN A 117 5.18 -13.70 4.47
C GLN A 117 6.37 -14.31 3.70
N PRO A 118 6.26 -15.56 3.23
CA PRO A 118 7.24 -16.14 2.32
C PRO A 118 7.41 -15.31 1.04
N LEU A 119 8.63 -15.26 0.51
CA LEU A 119 8.93 -14.50 -0.71
C LEU A 119 8.06 -14.93 -1.90
N GLU A 120 7.79 -16.22 -2.04
CA GLU A 120 6.92 -16.76 -3.10
C GLU A 120 5.48 -16.22 -3.02
N THR A 121 4.94 -16.09 -1.80
CA THR A 121 3.62 -15.48 -1.57
C THR A 121 3.60 -14.02 -2.00
N ILE A 122 4.67 -13.27 -1.70
CA ILE A 122 4.83 -11.86 -2.10
C ILE A 122 4.96 -11.73 -3.62
N GLU A 123 5.75 -12.60 -4.25
CA GLU A 123 5.91 -12.63 -5.71
C GLU A 123 4.56 -12.85 -6.41
N GLY A 124 3.77 -13.81 -5.92
CA GLY A 124 2.41 -14.05 -6.44
C GLY A 124 1.47 -12.87 -6.23
N LEU A 125 1.52 -12.24 -5.05
CA LEU A 125 0.64 -11.10 -4.71
C LEU A 125 0.94 -9.86 -5.57
N LEU A 126 2.22 -9.52 -5.77
CA LEU A 126 2.62 -8.30 -6.46
C LEU A 126 2.63 -8.44 -7.99
N GLU A 127 2.46 -9.64 -8.56
CA GLU A 127 2.55 -9.84 -10.01
C GLU A 127 1.54 -9.00 -10.79
N ARG A 128 0.38 -8.70 -10.19
CA ARG A 128 -0.64 -7.82 -10.75
C ARG A 128 -1.11 -6.84 -9.69
N ASP A 129 -1.88 -5.85 -10.13
CA ASP A 129 -2.56 -4.93 -9.23
C ASP A 129 -3.45 -5.74 -8.29
N HIS A 130 -3.12 -5.71 -7.00
CA HIS A 130 -3.85 -6.39 -5.96
C HIS A 130 -4.34 -5.39 -4.93
N TYR A 131 -5.66 -5.25 -4.83
CA TYR A 131 -6.33 -4.34 -3.91
C TYR A 131 -6.80 -5.11 -2.68
N MET A 132 -6.58 -4.52 -1.51
CA MET A 132 -6.96 -5.05 -0.21
C MET A 132 -7.75 -4.00 0.56
N SER A 133 -8.79 -4.47 1.24
CA SER A 133 -9.40 -3.78 2.37
C SER A 133 -8.41 -3.68 3.54
N PRO A 134 -8.65 -2.81 4.53
CA PRO A 134 -7.80 -2.72 5.71
C PRO A 134 -7.73 -4.04 6.50
N MET A 135 -8.82 -4.82 6.51
CA MET A 135 -8.84 -6.12 7.17
C MET A 135 -7.99 -7.15 6.43
N GLU A 136 -8.09 -7.23 5.10
CA GLU A 136 -7.21 -8.11 4.32
C GLU A 136 -5.74 -7.71 4.45
N ALA A 137 -5.45 -6.40 4.50
CA ALA A 137 -4.10 -5.90 4.72
C ALA A 137 -3.58 -6.22 6.13
N LEU A 138 -4.45 -6.24 7.14
CA LEU A 138 -4.13 -6.67 8.50
C LEU A 138 -3.79 -8.16 8.52
N ASP A 139 -4.65 -8.99 7.95
CA ASP A 139 -4.48 -10.44 7.90
C ASP A 139 -3.22 -10.83 7.12
N PHE A 140 -2.90 -10.09 6.05
CA PHE A 140 -1.68 -10.30 5.27
C PHE A 140 -0.41 -9.84 6.00
N GLY A 141 -0.53 -8.93 6.98
CA GLY A 141 0.58 -8.40 7.77
C GLY A 141 1.18 -7.08 7.26
N LEU A 142 0.48 -6.36 6.38
CA LEU A 142 0.87 -5.02 5.90
C LEU A 142 0.63 -3.92 6.95
N ILE A 143 -0.36 -4.13 7.81
CA ILE A 143 -0.68 -3.25 8.94
C ILE A 143 -0.88 -4.08 10.20
N ASP A 144 -0.97 -3.41 11.35
CA ASP A 144 -1.16 -4.07 12.65
C ASP A 144 -2.52 -3.74 13.29
N ARG A 145 -3.15 -2.61 12.94
CA ARG A 145 -4.45 -2.20 13.51
C ARG A 145 -5.31 -1.46 12.50
N VAL A 146 -6.62 -1.72 12.56
CA VAL A 146 -7.65 -0.89 11.90
C VAL A 146 -8.42 -0.14 12.99
N LEU A 147 -8.40 1.20 12.95
CA LEU A 147 -8.90 2.05 14.05
C LEU A 147 -10.10 2.88 13.59
N VAL A 148 -11.16 2.92 14.39
CA VAL A 148 -12.38 3.69 14.09
C VAL A 148 -12.38 5.05 14.77
N HIS A 149 -11.97 5.07 16.04
CA HIS A 149 -11.99 6.25 16.89
C HIS A 149 -10.65 6.41 17.61
N THR A 150 -10.26 7.68 17.83
CA THR A 150 -9.24 8.00 18.82
C THR A 150 -9.75 7.60 20.21
N PRO A 151 -8.87 7.41 21.22
CA PRO A 151 -9.30 7.05 22.57
C PRO A 151 -10.42 7.99 23.04
N GLN A 152 -11.58 7.42 23.41
CA GLN A 152 -12.70 8.21 23.90
C GLN A 152 -12.40 8.73 25.30
N ALA A 153 -13.07 9.80 25.73
CA ALA A 153 -12.84 10.37 27.06
C ALA A 153 -13.05 9.31 28.16
N GLY A 154 -11.98 8.93 28.86
CA GLY A 154 -11.98 7.88 29.88
C GLY A 154 -11.46 6.51 29.42
N GLN A 155 -10.94 6.39 28.19
CA GLN A 155 -10.28 5.19 27.69
C GLN A 155 -8.83 5.51 27.30
N ASP A 156 -7.88 4.66 27.72
CA ASP A 156 -6.45 4.87 27.46
C ASP A 156 -6.02 4.37 26.07
N GLU A 157 -6.77 3.43 25.46
CA GLU A 157 -6.43 2.81 24.17
C GLU A 157 -7.51 3.07 23.11
N PRO A 158 -7.12 3.23 21.83
CA PRO A 158 -8.06 3.43 20.73
C PRO A 158 -8.81 2.12 20.40
N GLU A 159 -10.10 2.23 20.08
CA GLU A 159 -10.97 1.09 19.82
C GLU A 159 -10.70 0.49 18.42
N PRO A 160 -10.24 -0.77 18.31
CA PRO A 160 -10.05 -1.43 17.03
C PRO A 160 -11.38 -1.87 16.42
N VAL A 161 -11.44 -1.97 15.09
CA VAL A 161 -12.60 -2.56 14.41
C VAL A 161 -12.76 -4.03 14.82
N ALA A 162 -13.90 -4.41 15.38
CA ALA A 162 -14.26 -5.82 15.52
C ALA A 162 -14.48 -6.43 14.13
N ALA A 163 -13.78 -7.52 13.81
CA ALA A 163 -13.81 -8.19 12.50
C ALA A 163 -15.24 -8.56 12.01
N ALA A 164 -16.22 -8.63 12.90
CA ALA A 164 -17.62 -8.95 12.57
C ALA A 164 -18.42 -7.79 11.96
N ALA A 165 -18.01 -6.52 12.14
CA ALA A 165 -18.87 -5.36 11.85
C ALA A 165 -18.85 -4.89 10.36
N LEU A 166 -17.96 -5.42 9.52
CA LEU A 166 -17.79 -4.97 8.13
C LEU A 166 -18.17 -6.01 7.06
N SER A 167 -18.65 -7.21 7.44
CA SER A 167 -18.99 -8.27 6.48
C SER A 167 -20.30 -8.06 5.69
N SER A 168 -21.04 -6.99 5.94
CA SER A 168 -22.24 -6.66 5.15
C SER A 168 -21.90 -5.77 3.97
N SER A 169 -21.34 -6.35 2.91
CA SER A 169 -21.49 -5.82 1.56
C SER A 169 -21.68 -6.98 0.58
N PRO A 170 -22.74 -6.96 -0.24
CA PRO A 170 -23.00 -8.07 -1.16
C PRO A 170 -21.91 -8.11 -2.23
N ALA A 171 -21.48 -9.33 -2.56
CA ALA A 171 -20.51 -9.58 -3.62
C ALA A 171 -20.93 -8.86 -4.92
N PRO A 172 -19.98 -8.31 -5.70
CA PRO A 172 -20.31 -7.69 -6.97
C PRO A 172 -20.94 -8.74 -7.90
N GLU A 173 -22.15 -8.44 -8.34
CA GLU A 173 -22.91 -9.24 -9.32
C GLU A 173 -22.04 -9.45 -10.56
N GLN A 174 -21.65 -10.70 -10.80
CA GLN A 174 -20.86 -11.08 -11.97
C GLN A 174 -21.72 -10.79 -13.21
N THR A 175 -21.37 -9.74 -13.94
CA THR A 175 -21.98 -9.45 -15.23
C THR A 175 -21.54 -10.56 -16.20
N PRO A 176 -22.47 -11.29 -16.83
CA PRO A 176 -22.08 -12.37 -17.75
C PRO A 176 -21.32 -11.78 -18.95
N PRO A 177 -20.37 -12.53 -19.52
CA PRO A 177 -19.52 -12.04 -20.60
C PRO A 177 -20.38 -11.67 -21.82
N ARG A 178 -20.23 -10.43 -22.31
CA ARG A 178 -20.86 -9.97 -23.56
C ARG A 178 -20.36 -10.82 -24.72
N ASP A 179 -21.27 -11.56 -25.31
CA ASP A 179 -21.06 -12.37 -26.51
C ASP A 179 -20.58 -11.49 -27.69
N LYS A 180 -19.31 -11.65 -28.07
CA LYS A 180 -18.66 -10.90 -29.16
C LYS A 180 -18.89 -11.54 -30.54
N HIS A 181 -19.93 -12.37 -30.73
CA HIS A 181 -20.23 -12.99 -32.02
C HIS A 181 -21.51 -12.51 -32.72
N ARG A 182 -22.18 -11.45 -32.21
CA ARG A 182 -23.43 -10.94 -32.81
C ARG A 182 -23.36 -9.54 -33.41
N ARG A 183 -22.22 -9.14 -33.99
CA ARG A 183 -22.06 -7.87 -34.72
C ARG A 183 -21.32 -8.01 -36.07
N PHE A 184 -21.59 -9.08 -36.82
CA PHE A 184 -21.05 -9.22 -38.19
C PHE A 184 -22.11 -9.53 -39.27
N GLN A 185 -23.40 -9.39 -38.98
CA GLN A 185 -24.47 -9.56 -40.00
C GLN A 185 -25.54 -8.47 -39.93
N GLN A 186 -25.14 -7.20 -40.04
CA GLN A 186 -26.12 -6.12 -40.23
C GLN A 186 -25.67 -4.96 -41.11
N ASN A 187 -24.63 -5.16 -41.94
CA ASN A 187 -24.25 -4.21 -43.01
C ASN A 187 -24.13 -4.92 -44.36
N ILE A 188 -25.24 -5.46 -44.87
CA ILE A 188 -25.46 -5.66 -46.32
C ILE A 188 -26.94 -5.39 -46.59
N ALA A 189 -27.26 -4.15 -46.95
CA ALA A 189 -28.40 -3.71 -47.75
C ALA A 189 -28.15 -2.24 -48.13
#